data_AF-A0A1V4MMC6-F1
#
_entry.id   AF-A0A1V4MMC6-F1
#
_cell.length_a   1.000
_cell.length_b   1.000
_cell.length_c   1.000
_cell.angle_alpha   90.00
_cell.angle_beta   90.00
_cell.angle_gamma   90.00
#
_symmetry.space_group_name_H-M   'P 1'
#
loop_
_entity.id
_entity.type
_entity.pdbx_description
1 polymer ?
#
loop_
_entity_poly.entity_id
_entity_poly.type
_entity_poly.pdbx_seq_one_letter_code
_entity_poly.pdbx_strand_id
1 'polypeptide(L)'
;MSSPDGTALPVVFLERLFGKDVSISDDLRERIVSCLDRLEETGRDMAEFFTPAEGALLCEVFKNAHFEADRFDEWPLLILWDLEDVEKYERLGNHFGVSVPHLLEKMEDFTCSQALWLFAAIDRFWEDRRRRGDRDEFYEVELR
;
A
#
# COMPACT_ATOMS: atom_id res chain seq x y z
N MET A 1 7.55 -31.11 5.89
CA MET A 1 8.41 -30.23 5.08
C MET A 1 7.87 -28.83 5.25
N SER A 2 8.57 -27.99 5.98
CA SER A 2 8.12 -26.65 6.34
C SER A 2 8.37 -25.70 5.17
N SER A 3 7.32 -25.11 4.60
CA SER A 3 7.43 -23.83 3.89
C SER A 3 7.19 -22.75 4.95
N PRO A 4 8.18 -21.93 5.31
CA PRO A 4 7.94 -20.78 6.18
C PRO A 4 7.43 -19.61 5.33
N ASP A 5 6.30 -19.06 5.76
CA ASP A 5 5.77 -17.72 5.43
C ASP A 5 5.58 -17.40 3.94
N GLY A 6 4.66 -18.13 3.31
CA GLY A 6 4.03 -17.66 2.07
C GLY A 6 3.16 -16.44 2.38
N THR A 7 3.52 -15.32 1.73
CA THR A 7 2.76 -14.18 1.16
C THR A 7 1.23 -14.08 1.32
N ALA A 8 0.62 -14.67 2.34
CA ALA A 8 -0.79 -14.49 2.62
C ALA A 8 -1.03 -13.01 2.96
N LEU A 9 -2.02 -12.41 2.30
CA LEU A 9 -2.55 -11.13 2.73
C LEU A 9 -3.04 -11.26 4.17
N PRO A 10 -2.80 -10.26 5.02
CA PRO A 10 -3.41 -10.24 6.33
C PRO A 10 -4.92 -10.40 6.24
N VAL A 11 -5.50 -11.31 7.05
CA VAL A 11 -6.97 -11.45 7.14
C VAL A 11 -7.61 -10.11 7.49
N VAL A 12 -6.95 -9.31 8.33
CA VAL A 12 -7.40 -7.98 8.74
C VAL A 12 -7.36 -6.98 7.57
N PHE A 13 -6.48 -7.16 6.57
CA PHE A 13 -6.48 -6.35 5.36
C PHE A 13 -7.72 -6.64 4.52
N LEU A 14 -8.02 -7.92 4.29
CA LEU A 14 -9.21 -8.34 3.54
C LEU A 14 -10.51 -7.94 4.25
N GLU A 15 -10.57 -8.08 5.58
CA GLU A 15 -11.72 -7.62 6.37
C GLU A 15 -11.90 -6.10 6.32
N ARG A 16 -10.82 -5.32 6.30
CA ARG A 16 -10.87 -3.87 6.13
C ARG A 16 -11.29 -3.48 4.71
N LEU A 17 -10.81 -4.21 3.72
CA LEU A 17 -11.12 -3.98 2.32
C LEU A 17 -12.61 -4.18 2.05
N PHE A 18 -13.15 -5.33 2.43
CA PHE A 18 -14.54 -5.67 2.12
C PHE A 18 -15.54 -5.20 3.17
N GLY A 19 -15.10 -4.84 4.38
CA GLY A 19 -15.96 -4.47 5.50
C GLY A 19 -17.01 -5.54 5.83
N LYS A 20 -17.78 -5.33 6.90
CA LYS A 20 -18.93 -6.21 7.21
C LYS A 20 -20.22 -5.80 6.48
N ASP A 21 -20.27 -4.57 5.95
CA ASP A 21 -21.49 -3.95 5.43
C ASP A 21 -21.32 -3.28 4.05
N VAL A 22 -20.22 -3.52 3.33
CA VAL A 22 -20.01 -2.90 2.02
C VAL A 22 -20.73 -3.68 0.93
N SER A 23 -21.82 -3.09 0.42
CA SER A 23 -22.54 -3.60 -0.75
C SER A 23 -21.83 -3.17 -2.04
N ILE A 24 -20.73 -3.84 -2.39
CA ILE A 24 -20.11 -3.70 -3.72
C ILE A 24 -20.84 -4.56 -4.76
N SER A 25 -20.83 -4.14 -6.03
CA SER A 25 -21.36 -4.96 -7.12
C SER A 25 -20.55 -6.24 -7.32
N ASP A 26 -21.19 -7.28 -7.85
CA ASP A 26 -20.51 -8.56 -8.14
C ASP A 26 -19.36 -8.35 -9.13
N ASP A 27 -19.54 -7.52 -10.17
CA ASP A 27 -18.50 -7.16 -11.13
C ASP A 27 -17.27 -6.50 -10.46
N LEU A 28 -17.50 -5.63 -9.48
CA LEU A 28 -16.41 -4.98 -8.74
C LEU A 28 -15.70 -5.97 -7.83
N ARG A 29 -16.45 -6.85 -7.17
CA ARG A 29 -15.92 -7.94 -6.36
C ARG A 29 -15.03 -8.86 -7.19
N GLU A 30 -15.49 -9.29 -8.37
CA GLU A 30 -14.71 -10.15 -9.27
C GLU A 30 -13.40 -9.50 -9.70
N ARG A 31 -13.40 -8.19 -10.00
CA ARG A 31 -12.18 -7.46 -10.34
C ARG A 31 -11.20 -7.37 -9.18
N ILE A 32 -11.67 -7.04 -7.97
CA ILE A 32 -10.82 -7.02 -6.78
C ILE A 32 -10.22 -8.41 -6.54
N VAL A 33 -11.03 -9.47 -6.61
CA VAL A 33 -10.55 -10.85 -6.46
C VAL A 33 -9.51 -11.20 -7.53
N SER A 34 -9.72 -10.82 -8.78
CA SER A 34 -8.73 -11.02 -9.84
C SER A 34 -7.41 -10.28 -9.57
N CYS A 35 -7.45 -9.08 -8.98
CA CYS A 35 -6.23 -8.37 -8.55
C CYS A 35 -5.56 -9.07 -7.36
N LEU A 36 -6.33 -9.59 -6.40
CA LEU A 36 -5.82 -10.35 -5.26
C LEU A 36 -5.12 -11.64 -5.71
N ASP A 37 -5.69 -12.37 -6.67
CA ASP A 37 -5.10 -13.60 -7.23
C ASP A 37 -3.75 -13.34 -7.91
N ARG A 38 -3.53 -12.12 -8.40
CA ARG A 38 -2.29 -11.70 -9.07
C ARG A 38 -1.33 -10.94 -8.17
N LEU A 39 -1.64 -10.80 -6.88
CA LEU A 39 -0.89 -9.92 -6.00
C LEU A 39 0.59 -10.34 -5.84
N GLU A 40 0.87 -11.64 -5.83
CA GLU A 40 2.26 -12.14 -5.78
C GLU A 40 3.04 -11.88 -7.08
N GLU A 41 2.35 -11.88 -8.23
CA GLU A 41 2.94 -11.46 -9.51
C GLU A 41 3.23 -9.96 -9.48
N THR A 42 2.25 -9.15 -9.10
CA THR A 42 2.42 -7.70 -8.96
C THR A 42 3.53 -7.36 -7.96
N GLY A 43 3.65 -8.09 -6.85
CA GLY A 43 4.73 -7.87 -5.89
C GLY A 43 6.13 -8.19 -6.43
N ARG A 44 6.25 -9.15 -7.35
CA ARG A 44 7.51 -9.40 -8.06
C ARG A 44 7.82 -8.28 -9.05
N ASP A 45 6.81 -7.74 -9.73
CA ASP A 45 6.98 -6.63 -10.67
C ASP A 45 7.30 -5.32 -9.94
N MET A 46 6.79 -5.16 -8.71
CA MET A 46 7.02 -4.01 -7.84
C MET A 46 8.27 -4.15 -6.96
N ALA A 47 8.99 -5.26 -7.07
CA ALA A 47 10.24 -5.46 -6.34
C ALA A 47 11.24 -4.36 -6.76
N GLU A 48 11.84 -3.70 -5.77
CA GLU A 48 12.78 -2.58 -5.97
C GLU A 48 12.17 -1.38 -6.71
N PHE A 49 10.85 -1.38 -6.97
CA PHE A 49 10.19 -0.23 -7.55
C PHE A 49 10.40 0.97 -6.64
N PHE A 50 10.08 0.86 -5.35
CA PHE A 50 10.38 1.89 -4.37
C PHE A 50 11.75 1.69 -3.72
N THR A 51 12.48 2.78 -3.51
CA THR A 51 13.63 2.76 -2.61
C THR A 51 13.17 2.54 -1.16
N PRO A 52 14.03 2.04 -0.25
CA PRO A 52 13.64 1.87 1.14
C PRO A 52 13.16 3.16 1.83
N ALA A 53 13.74 4.31 1.47
CA ALA A 53 13.30 5.61 1.99
C ALA A 53 11.91 6.01 1.46
N GLU A 54 11.62 5.76 0.18
CA GLU A 54 10.28 5.96 -0.40
C GLU A 54 9.26 5.04 0.28
N GLY A 55 9.62 3.77 0.53
CA GLY A 55 8.78 2.83 1.28
C GLY A 55 8.46 3.32 2.69
N ALA A 56 9.44 3.87 3.40
CA ALA A 56 9.25 4.45 4.73
C ALA A 56 8.30 5.66 4.71
N LEU A 57 8.50 6.58 3.75
CA LEU A 57 7.61 7.72 3.55
C LEU A 57 6.17 7.25 3.29
N LEU A 58 5.96 6.33 2.35
CA LEU A 58 4.64 5.82 2.00
C LEU A 58 3.95 5.14 3.19
N CYS A 59 4.71 4.39 4.00
CA CYS A 59 4.18 3.81 5.24
C CYS A 59 3.70 4.88 6.22
N GLU A 60 4.41 6.00 6.37
CA GLU A 60 3.99 7.11 7.23
C GLU A 60 2.79 7.89 6.67
N VAL A 61 2.76 8.14 5.36
CA VAL A 61 1.66 8.84 4.67
C VAL A 61 0.37 8.05 4.84
N PHE A 62 0.40 6.76 4.57
CA PHE A 62 -0.81 5.93 4.47
C PHE A 62 -1.10 5.09 5.72
N LYS A 63 -0.38 5.27 6.84
CA LYS A 63 -0.59 4.48 8.08
C LYS A 63 -2.02 4.47 8.62
N ASN A 64 -2.77 5.54 8.33
CA ASN A 64 -4.16 5.72 8.77
C ASN A 64 -5.12 5.85 7.58
N ALA A 65 -4.65 5.62 6.36
CA ALA A 65 -5.49 5.83 5.19
C ALA A 65 -6.55 4.74 5.09
N HIS A 66 -7.73 5.13 4.64
CA HIS A 66 -8.86 4.23 4.49
C HIS A 66 -9.40 4.37 3.06
N PHE A 67 -9.18 3.33 2.27
CA PHE A 67 -9.65 3.26 0.90
C PHE A 67 -10.82 2.30 0.83
N GLU A 68 -12.00 2.84 0.51
CA GLU A 68 -13.23 2.07 0.41
C GLU A 68 -13.19 1.19 -0.85
N ALA A 69 -13.64 -0.06 -0.74
CA ALA A 69 -13.59 -1.01 -1.86
C ALA A 69 -14.53 -0.66 -3.02
N ASP A 70 -15.60 0.09 -2.78
CA ASP A 70 -16.50 0.59 -3.82
C ASP A 70 -15.81 1.59 -4.76
N ARG A 71 -14.71 2.20 -4.32
CA ARG A 71 -13.86 3.12 -5.09
C ARG A 71 -12.58 2.48 -5.62
N PHE A 72 -12.48 1.15 -5.66
CA PHE A 72 -11.26 0.43 -6.03
C PHE A 72 -10.62 0.91 -7.34
N ASP A 73 -11.44 1.18 -8.37
CA ASP A 73 -10.95 1.66 -9.67
C ASP A 73 -10.31 3.06 -9.59
N GLU A 74 -10.65 3.83 -8.56
CA GLU A 74 -10.14 5.19 -8.33
C GLU A 74 -8.90 5.20 -7.44
N TRP A 75 -8.53 4.07 -6.82
CA TRP A 75 -7.43 4.01 -5.85
C TRP A 75 -6.11 4.59 -6.37
N PRO A 76 -5.64 4.29 -7.60
CA PRO A 76 -4.42 4.90 -8.12
C PRO A 76 -4.46 6.43 -8.08
N LEU A 77 -5.58 7.02 -8.52
CA LEU A 77 -5.75 8.47 -8.53
C LEU A 77 -5.82 9.03 -7.10
N LEU A 78 -6.52 8.36 -6.19
CA LEU A 78 -6.65 8.83 -4.81
C LEU A 78 -5.34 8.78 -4.05
N ILE A 79 -4.49 7.77 -4.32
CA ILE A 79 -3.12 7.72 -3.79
C ILE A 79 -2.33 8.97 -4.21
N LEU A 80 -2.39 9.33 -5.50
CA LEU A 80 -1.70 10.51 -6.02
C LEU A 80 -2.22 11.80 -5.36
N TRP A 81 -3.55 11.96 -5.26
CA TRP A 81 -4.16 13.12 -4.60
C TRP A 81 -3.78 13.24 -3.12
N ASP A 82 -3.74 12.12 -2.40
CA ASP A 82 -3.31 12.12 -1.01
C ASP A 82 -1.83 12.53 -0.87
N LEU A 83 -0.96 12.10 -1.79
CA LEU A 83 0.46 12.51 -1.81
C LEU A 83 0.66 13.96 -2.28
N GLU A 84 -0.24 14.48 -3.11
CA GLU A 84 -0.25 15.85 -3.62
C GLU A 84 -0.66 16.90 -2.57
N ASP A 85 -1.01 16.55 -1.32
CA ASP A 85 -1.15 17.54 -0.24
C ASP A 85 0.23 18.09 0.17
N VAL A 86 0.70 19.02 -0.68
CA VAL A 86 2.09 19.44 -0.88
C VAL A 86 2.76 19.87 0.42
N GLU A 87 2.11 20.69 1.25
CA GLU A 87 2.80 21.28 2.40
C GLU A 87 3.10 20.28 3.52
N LYS A 88 2.25 19.26 3.67
CA LYS A 88 2.39 18.26 4.73
C LYS A 88 3.43 17.22 4.33
N TYR A 89 3.38 16.74 3.10
CA TYR A 89 4.19 15.63 2.66
C TYR A 89 5.53 16.04 2.07
N GLU A 90 5.73 17.27 1.59
CA GLU A 90 7.07 17.77 1.26
C GLU A 90 7.99 17.84 2.49
N ARG A 91 7.46 18.27 3.65
CA ARG A 91 8.25 18.27 4.90
C ARG A 91 8.60 16.86 5.33
N LEU A 92 7.67 15.92 5.15
CA LEU A 92 7.89 14.52 5.45
C LEU A 92 8.89 13.89 4.46
N GLY A 93 8.78 14.18 3.17
CA GLY A 93 9.73 13.77 2.15
C GLY A 93 11.14 14.25 2.48
N ASN A 94 11.31 15.51 2.88
CA ASN A 94 12.59 16.05 3.34
C ASN A 94 13.15 15.29 4.56
N HIS A 95 12.29 14.87 5.49
CA HIS A 95 12.70 14.07 6.65
C HIS A 95 13.27 12.69 6.25
N PHE A 96 12.71 12.07 5.21
CA PHE A 96 13.17 10.78 4.66
C PHE A 96 14.21 10.91 3.54
N GLY A 97 14.55 12.14 3.11
CA GLY A 97 15.43 12.36 1.95
C GLY A 97 14.79 11.98 0.60
N VAL A 98 13.46 12.03 0.50
CA VAL A 98 12.67 11.65 -0.68
C VAL A 98 12.11 12.88 -1.38
N SER A 99 12.25 12.91 -2.71
CA SER A 99 11.59 13.90 -3.56
C SER A 99 10.15 13.48 -3.83
N VAL A 100 9.19 14.13 -3.17
CA VAL A 100 7.75 13.87 -3.37
C VAL A 100 7.32 14.08 -4.83
N PRO A 101 7.75 15.13 -5.55
CA PRO A 101 7.43 15.27 -6.97
C PRO A 101 7.92 14.08 -7.82
N HIS A 102 9.13 13.57 -7.55
CA HIS A 102 9.63 12.41 -8.27
C HIS A 102 8.84 11.14 -7.95
N LEU A 103 8.44 10.97 -6.68
CA LEU A 103 7.59 9.86 -6.25
C LEU A 103 6.21 9.91 -6.93
N LEU A 104 5.62 11.10 -7.08
CA LEU A 104 4.37 11.31 -7.80
C LEU A 104 4.50 10.94 -9.28
N GLU A 105 5.51 11.45 -9.98
CA GLU A 105 5.79 11.11 -11.39
C GLU A 105 5.92 9.59 -11.58
N LYS A 106 6.62 8.92 -10.66
CA LYS A 106 6.81 7.47 -10.68
C LYS A 106 5.50 6.70 -10.52
N MET A 107 4.54 7.27 -9.80
CA MET A 107 3.24 6.65 -9.48
C MET A 107 2.11 7.07 -10.43
N GLU A 108 2.38 7.96 -11.40
CA GLU A 108 1.36 8.53 -12.31
C GLU A 108 0.57 7.45 -13.07
N ASP A 109 1.26 6.38 -13.49
CA ASP A 109 0.68 5.26 -14.25
C ASP A 109 0.30 4.04 -13.37
N PHE A 110 0.07 4.26 -12.07
CA PHE A 110 -0.31 3.16 -11.18
C PHE A 110 -1.60 2.47 -11.65
N THR A 111 -1.54 1.14 -11.74
CA THR A 111 -2.71 0.29 -11.96
C THR A 111 -3.40 -0.05 -10.64
N CYS A 112 -4.66 -0.48 -10.71
CA CYS A 112 -5.39 -0.94 -9.52
C CYS A 112 -4.68 -2.09 -8.78
N SER A 113 -4.01 -2.99 -9.52
CA SER A 113 -3.20 -4.07 -8.92
C SER A 113 -2.00 -3.53 -8.15
N GLN A 114 -1.30 -2.52 -8.68
CA GLN A 114 -0.15 -1.90 -8.00
C GLN A 114 -0.58 -1.10 -6.77
N ALA A 115 -1.72 -0.39 -6.86
CA ALA A 115 -2.33 0.27 -5.72
C ALA A 115 -2.73 -0.73 -4.62
N LEU A 116 -3.37 -1.84 -5.00
CA LEU A 116 -3.72 -2.92 -4.08
C LEU A 116 -2.48 -3.53 -3.41
N TRP A 117 -1.43 -3.79 -4.19
CA TRP A 117 -0.16 -4.30 -3.67
C TRP A 117 0.50 -3.32 -2.69
N LEU A 118 0.53 -2.02 -3.02
CA LEU A 118 1.11 -1.00 -2.14
C LEU A 118 0.43 -1.01 -0.76
N PHE A 119 -0.90 -1.00 -0.73
CA PHE A 119 -1.62 -1.02 0.55
C PHE A 119 -1.45 -2.33 1.30
N ALA A 120 -1.42 -3.46 0.60
CA ALA A 120 -1.13 -4.76 1.20
C ALA A 120 0.26 -4.78 1.86
N ALA A 121 1.28 -4.24 1.20
CA ALA A 121 2.65 -4.17 1.70
C ALA A 121 2.76 -3.22 2.91
N ILE A 122 2.14 -2.04 2.84
CA ILE A 122 2.09 -1.07 3.96
C ILE A 122 1.38 -1.69 5.16
N ASP A 123 0.27 -2.38 4.94
CA ASP A 123 -0.49 -2.99 6.02
C ASP A 123 0.30 -4.11 6.70
N ARG A 124 0.96 -4.96 5.91
CA ARG A 124 1.85 -6.01 6.40
C ARG A 124 2.97 -5.42 7.27
N PHE A 125 3.61 -4.34 6.81
CA PHE A 125 4.65 -3.64 7.59
C PHE A 125 4.12 -3.21 8.96
N TRP A 126 2.97 -2.52 9.00
CA TRP A 126 2.39 -2.03 10.25
C TRP A 126 1.89 -3.14 11.17
N GLU A 127 1.37 -4.23 10.62
CA GLU A 127 1.04 -5.42 11.40
C GLU A 127 2.27 -6.07 12.02
N ASP A 128 3.32 -6.31 11.25
CA ASP A 128 4.55 -6.92 11.73
C ASP A 128 5.23 -6.06 12.80
N ARG A 129 5.21 -4.74 12.58
CA ARG A 129 5.70 -3.77 13.55
C ARG A 129 4.89 -3.81 14.87
N ARG A 130 3.55 -3.86 14.79
CA ARG A 130 2.68 -4.01 15.97
C ARG A 130 2.93 -5.33 16.70
N ARG A 131 3.10 -6.44 15.98
CA ARG A 131 3.38 -7.77 16.57
C ARG A 131 4.71 -7.80 17.31
N ARG A 132 5.74 -7.13 16.77
CA ARG A 132 7.06 -6.99 17.41
C ARG A 132 7.07 -6.02 18.58
N GLY A 133 6.11 -5.09 18.61
CA GLY A 133 6.02 -4.05 19.63
C GLY A 133 6.99 -2.89 19.42
N ASP A 134 7.50 -2.72 18.19
CA ASP A 134 8.51 -1.72 17.86
C ASP A 134 7.91 -0.30 17.94
N ARG A 135 8.53 0.57 18.74
CA ARG A 135 8.09 1.97 18.92
C ARG A 135 9.08 3.01 18.41
N ASP A 136 10.27 2.57 17.99
CA ASP A 136 11.34 3.44 17.54
C ASP A 136 11.05 4.04 16.17
N GLU A 137 11.60 5.19 15.85
CA GLU A 137 11.49 5.75 14.50
C GLU A 137 12.13 4.79 13.47
N PHE A 138 11.59 4.81 12.25
CA PHE A 138 12.13 4.06 11.12
C PHE A 138 12.32 5.03 9.96
N TYR A 139 13.32 4.75 9.14
CA TYR A 139 13.73 5.61 8.02
C TYR A 139 13.81 4.86 6.70
N GLU A 140 13.79 3.53 6.76
CA GLU A 140 13.90 2.64 5.61
C GLU A 140 12.93 1.47 5.77
N VAL A 141 12.16 1.18 4.72
CA VAL A 141 11.22 0.05 4.66
C VAL A 141 11.27 -0.57 3.28
N GLU A 142 11.62 -1.85 3.21
CA GLU A 142 11.44 -2.65 2.00
C GLU A 142 9.99 -3.13 1.92
N LEU A 143 9.23 -2.60 0.96
CA LEU A 143 7.86 -3.05 0.70
C LEU A 143 7.86 -4.44 0.04
N ARG A 144 7.07 -5.35 0.57
CA ARG A 144 6.98 -6.77 0.16
C ARG A 144 5.55 -7.27 0.21
#